data_AF-A0A6I1R3C7-F1
#
_entry.id   AF-A0A6I1R3C7-F1
#
_cell.length_a   1.000
_cell.length_b   1.000
_cell.length_c   1.000
_cell.angle_alpha   90.00
_cell.angle_beta   90.00
_cell.angle_gamma   90.00
#
_symmetry.space_group_name_H-M   'P 1'
#
loop_
_entity.id
_entity.type
_entity.pdbx_description
1 polymer ?
#
loop_
_entity_poly.entity_id
_entity_poly.type
_entity_poly.pdbx_seq_one_letter_code
_entity_poly.pdbx_strand_id
1 'polypeptide(L)'
;MRNNFWLYLGGLLLALLVAGAVFAPALAPHDPNRQDLANDLQVVAPEHPFGTDKLGRDILSRTIFGSRISLLVGISTVAISLTIGLVIGSLSGYFGGWLDQTLMRGVDILLAFPGILLAIAFTAVLGPGLDHVILALCLIGWTGYARLVRGEILSLKEQDFIQAARAVGCSPARVIALHLIPNLLPPLFIQATFGLAAAITAEGSLSFLGLGVEPP
;
A
#
# COMPACT_ATOMS: atom_id res chain seq x y z
N MET A 1 9.98 31.12 -11.80
CA MET A 1 10.82 30.38 -10.83
C MET A 1 9.94 29.29 -10.23
N ARG A 2 10.23 28.01 -10.49
CA ARG A 2 9.40 26.90 -10.01
C ARG A 2 9.66 26.73 -8.52
N ASN A 3 8.65 26.96 -7.68
CA ASN A 3 8.79 26.90 -6.23
C ASN A 3 8.91 25.43 -5.79
N ASN A 4 10.14 24.95 -5.60
CA ASN A 4 10.41 23.57 -5.18
C ASN A 4 10.16 23.34 -3.68
N PHE A 5 9.67 24.34 -2.94
CA PHE A 5 9.41 24.26 -1.50
C PHE A 5 8.59 23.02 -1.11
N TRP A 6 7.47 22.76 -1.80
CA TRP A 6 6.59 21.63 -1.49
C TRP A 6 7.26 20.26 -1.70
N LEU A 7 8.14 20.16 -2.70
CA LEU A 7 8.90 18.94 -2.95
C LEU A 7 9.89 18.67 -1.82
N TYR A 8 10.62 19.71 -1.37
CA TYR A 8 11.58 19.56 -0.27
C TYR A 8 10.89 19.31 1.07
N LEU A 9 9.78 20.01 1.37
CA LEU A 9 9.03 19.81 2.59
C LEU A 9 8.44 18.39 2.65
N GLY A 10 7.80 17.95 1.57
CA GLY A 10 7.26 16.59 1.48
C GLY A 10 8.35 15.52 1.59
N GLY A 11 9.49 15.73 0.91
CA GLY A 11 10.65 14.84 0.99
C GLY A 11 11.25 14.76 2.39
N LEU A 12 11.35 15.89 3.10
CA LEU A 12 11.84 15.94 4.48
C LEU A 12 10.91 15.18 5.44
N LEU A 13 9.59 15.42 5.35
CA LEU A 13 8.61 14.74 6.19
C LEU A 13 8.62 13.22 5.98
N LEU A 14 8.68 12.78 4.71
CA LEU A 14 8.79 11.37 4.38
C LEU A 14 10.10 10.77 4.90
N ALA A 15 11.23 11.48 4.74
CA ALA A 15 12.53 11.04 5.22
C ALA A 15 12.55 10.89 6.74
N LEU A 16 11.94 11.82 7.49
CA LEU A 16 11.82 11.73 8.94
C LEU A 16 10.97 10.54 9.38
N LEU A 17 9.84 10.30 8.71
CA LEU A 17 8.96 9.16 9.00
C LEU A 17 9.68 7.83 8.74
N VAL A 18 10.35 7.71 7.59
CA VAL A 18 11.13 6.51 7.24
C VAL A 18 12.31 6.31 8.18
N ALA A 19 13.03 7.38 8.55
CA ALA A 19 14.10 7.31 9.54
C ALA A 19 13.58 6.86 10.91
N GLY A 20 12.45 7.39 11.37
CA GLY A 20 11.80 6.98 12.62
C GLY A 20 11.49 5.48 12.64
N ALA A 21 10.94 4.95 11.55
CA ALA A 21 10.63 3.53 11.41
C ALA A 21 11.87 2.62 11.31
N VAL A 22 12.87 3.03 10.53
CA VAL A 22 14.10 2.23 10.32
C VAL A 22 14.97 2.21 11.57
N PHE A 23 15.14 3.36 12.23
CA PHE A 23 15.93 3.50 13.44
C PHE A 23 15.10 3.31 14.72
N ALA A 24 13.92 2.70 14.63
CA ALA A 24 13.03 2.45 15.77
C ALA A 24 13.74 1.79 16.97
N PRO A 25 14.59 0.75 16.82
CA PRO A 25 15.29 0.14 17.95
C PRO A 25 16.29 1.07 18.65
N ALA A 26 16.77 2.12 17.98
CA ALA A 26 17.71 3.08 18.53
C ALA A 26 17.02 4.36 19.05
N LEU A 27 15.82 4.68 18.52
CA LEU A 27 15.06 5.88 18.85
C LEU A 27 14.03 5.66 19.96
N ALA A 28 13.54 4.43 20.13
CA ALA A 28 12.58 4.11 21.18
C ALA A 28 13.22 4.26 22.57
N PRO A 29 12.63 5.08 23.48
CA PRO A 29 13.15 5.24 24.84
C PRO A 29 13.13 3.95 25.65
N HIS A 30 12.12 3.10 25.42
CA HIS A 30 11.88 1.87 26.16
C HIS A 30 11.63 0.69 25.23
N ASP A 31 11.74 -0.52 25.77
CA ASP A 31 11.29 -1.72 25.07
C ASP A 31 9.76 -1.65 24.88
N PRO A 32 9.23 -1.72 23.64
CA PRO A 32 7.81 -1.60 23.36
C PRO A 32 6.94 -2.66 24.04
N ASN A 33 7.53 -3.81 24.42
CA ASN A 33 6.81 -4.96 24.97
C ASN A 33 6.91 -5.01 26.50
N ARG A 34 7.77 -4.17 27.09
CA ARG A 34 8.01 -4.17 28.53
C ARG A 34 6.77 -3.67 29.25
N GLN A 35 6.16 -4.55 30.03
CA GLN A 35 5.01 -4.25 30.87
C GLN A 35 5.46 -3.73 32.23
N ASP A 36 4.77 -2.71 32.73
CA ASP A 36 4.96 -2.16 34.07
C ASP A 36 3.61 -1.76 34.67
N LEU A 37 2.92 -2.75 35.25
CA LEU A 37 1.58 -2.57 35.82
C LEU A 37 1.53 -1.55 36.97
N ALA A 38 2.67 -1.19 37.57
CA ALA A 38 2.72 -0.15 38.58
C ALA A 38 2.56 1.27 38.00
N ASN A 39 2.84 1.41 36.70
CA ASN A 39 2.78 2.66 35.96
C ASN A 39 1.73 2.56 34.83
N ASP A 40 0.60 1.88 35.05
CA ASP A 40 -0.46 1.75 34.04
C ASP A 40 -1.24 3.07 33.83
N LEU A 41 -1.74 3.27 32.61
CA LEU A 41 -2.61 4.40 32.25
C LEU A 41 -2.09 5.80 32.65
N GLN A 42 -0.77 5.99 32.68
CA GLN A 42 -0.18 7.30 32.91
C GLN A 42 -0.44 8.19 31.69
N VAL A 43 -0.87 9.44 31.94
CA VAL A 43 -1.25 10.37 30.88
C VAL A 43 -0.02 10.92 30.16
N VAL A 44 0.87 11.58 30.89
CA VAL A 44 2.17 12.09 30.41
C VAL A 44 3.10 12.12 31.61
N ALA A 45 4.29 11.55 31.46
CA ALA A 45 5.36 11.62 32.44
C ALA A 45 6.70 11.94 31.76
N PRO A 46 7.71 12.48 32.46
CA PRO A 46 9.03 12.71 31.88
C PRO A 46 9.66 11.44 31.28
N GLU A 47 9.42 10.28 31.89
CA GLU A 47 9.88 8.98 31.42
C GLU A 47 8.98 8.37 30.33
N HIS A 48 7.71 8.80 30.27
CA HIS A 48 6.70 8.37 29.31
C HIS A 48 6.02 9.57 28.65
N PRO A 49 6.66 10.21 27.65
CA PRO A 49 6.17 11.48 27.09
C PRO A 49 4.78 11.39 26.45
N PHE A 50 4.41 10.20 25.94
CA PHE A 50 3.09 9.93 25.38
C PHE A 50 2.19 9.13 26.34
N GLY A 51 2.65 8.92 27.58
CA GLY A 51 1.97 8.09 28.56
C GLY A 51 2.18 6.59 28.37
N THR A 52 1.45 5.81 29.15
CA THR A 52 1.48 4.35 29.14
C THR A 52 0.10 3.76 28.87
N ASP A 53 0.06 2.55 28.31
CA ASP A 53 -1.20 1.83 28.11
C ASP A 53 -1.69 1.11 29.38
N LYS A 54 -2.77 0.32 29.25
CA LYS A 54 -3.35 -0.48 30.34
C LYS A 54 -2.41 -1.54 30.92
N LEU A 55 -1.32 -1.86 30.22
CA LEU A 55 -0.29 -2.80 30.68
C LEU A 55 0.99 -2.07 31.12
N GLY A 56 0.95 -0.74 31.22
CA GLY A 56 2.10 0.08 31.58
C GLY A 56 3.16 0.19 30.48
N ARG A 57 2.83 -0.17 29.24
CA ARG A 57 3.81 -0.09 28.13
C ARG A 57 3.89 1.34 27.59
N ASP A 58 5.10 1.79 27.26
CA ASP A 58 5.37 3.14 26.76
C ASP A 58 4.74 3.40 25.37
N ILE A 59 3.80 4.34 25.29
CA ILE A 59 3.05 4.61 24.05
C ILE A 59 3.96 5.21 22.96
N LEU A 60 4.97 6.00 23.32
CA LEU A 60 5.90 6.60 22.35
C LEU A 60 6.72 5.52 21.64
N SER A 61 7.34 4.62 22.40
CA SER A 61 8.11 3.48 21.88
C SER A 61 7.25 2.59 20.99
N ARG A 62 6.02 2.29 21.42
CA ARG A 62 5.06 1.49 20.62
C ARG A 62 4.62 2.21 19.34
N THR A 63 4.49 3.53 19.36
CA THR A 63 4.17 4.32 18.16
C THR A 63 5.33 4.29 17.16
N ILE A 64 6.57 4.44 17.62
CA ILE A 64 7.78 4.39 16.78
C ILE A 64 7.91 3.00 16.14
N PHE A 65 7.77 1.92 16.92
CA PHE A 65 7.79 0.56 16.38
C PHE A 65 6.59 0.27 15.47
N GLY A 66 5.40 0.78 15.81
CA GLY A 66 4.20 0.67 14.98
C GLY A 66 4.40 1.28 13.59
N SER A 67 5.10 2.42 13.50
CA SER A 67 5.40 3.04 12.19
C SER A 67 6.18 2.12 11.25
N ARG A 68 7.06 1.27 11.79
CA ARG A 68 7.81 0.26 11.01
C ARG A 68 6.87 -0.81 10.45
N ILE A 69 5.93 -1.28 11.26
CA ILE A 69 4.93 -2.27 10.85
C ILE A 69 4.03 -1.69 9.76
N SER A 70 3.47 -0.50 9.98
CA SER A 70 2.59 0.14 9.00
C SER A 70 3.30 0.43 7.67
N LEU A 71 4.56 0.87 7.69
CA LEU A 71 5.34 1.03 6.45
C LEU A 71 5.58 -0.29 5.72
N LEU A 72 5.93 -1.35 6.45
CA LEU A 72 6.14 -2.67 5.86
C LEU A 72 4.87 -3.17 5.19
N VAL A 73 3.74 -3.13 5.89
CA VAL A 73 2.44 -3.58 5.35
C VAL A 73 2.02 -2.72 4.17
N GLY A 74 2.11 -1.39 4.30
CA GLY A 74 1.74 -0.46 3.24
C GLY A 74 2.55 -0.66 1.95
N ILE A 75 3.89 -0.67 2.06
CA ILE A 75 4.78 -0.82 0.90
C ILE A 75 4.59 -2.19 0.25
N SER A 76 4.53 -3.27 1.04
CA SER A 76 4.38 -4.63 0.53
C SER A 76 3.04 -4.80 -0.20
N THR A 77 1.95 -4.30 0.40
CA THR A 77 0.61 -4.36 -0.19
C THR A 77 0.55 -3.61 -1.50
N VAL A 78 1.09 -2.39 -1.55
CA VAL A 78 1.12 -1.57 -2.76
C VAL A 78 1.98 -2.20 -3.83
N ALA A 79 3.17 -2.71 -3.50
CA ALA A 79 4.06 -3.34 -4.47
C ALA A 79 3.38 -4.55 -5.15
N ILE A 80 2.84 -5.47 -4.36
CA ILE A 80 2.14 -6.66 -4.86
C ILE A 80 0.91 -6.26 -5.69
N SER A 81 0.07 -5.37 -5.14
CA SER A 81 -1.16 -4.93 -5.79
C SER A 81 -0.90 -4.21 -7.11
N LEU A 82 0.11 -3.33 -7.13
CA LEU A 82 0.51 -2.60 -8.33
C LEU A 82 1.07 -3.57 -9.37
N THR A 83 1.91 -4.53 -9.00
CA THR A 83 2.43 -5.53 -9.95
C THR A 83 1.29 -6.34 -10.58
N ILE A 84 0.38 -6.88 -9.77
CA ILE A 84 -0.78 -7.65 -10.28
C ILE A 84 -1.66 -6.76 -11.16
N GLY A 85 -1.97 -5.55 -10.71
CA GLY A 85 -2.78 -4.60 -11.45
C GLY A 85 -2.14 -4.16 -12.76
N LEU A 86 -0.81 -3.98 -12.78
CA LEU A 86 -0.06 -3.65 -13.98
C LEU A 86 -0.14 -4.77 -15.02
N VAL A 87 0.03 -6.02 -14.60
CA VAL A 87 -0.08 -7.18 -15.51
C VAL A 87 -1.50 -7.32 -16.04
N ILE A 88 -2.50 -7.39 -15.15
CA ILE A 88 -3.89 -7.59 -15.56
C ILE A 88 -4.40 -6.42 -16.39
N GLY A 89 -4.18 -5.19 -15.94
CA GLY A 89 -4.59 -3.98 -16.65
C GLY A 89 -3.92 -3.85 -18.02
N SER A 90 -2.64 -4.23 -18.14
CA SER A 90 -1.93 -4.20 -19.41
C SER A 90 -2.47 -5.21 -20.42
N LEU A 91 -2.71 -6.44 -19.97
CA LEU A 91 -3.31 -7.47 -20.82
C LEU A 91 -4.72 -7.06 -21.26
N SER A 92 -5.53 -6.57 -20.33
CA SER A 92 -6.91 -6.10 -20.58
C SER A 92 -6.95 -4.95 -21.59
N GLY A 93 -6.21 -3.87 -21.32
CA GLY A 93 -6.24 -2.65 -22.13
C GLY A 93 -5.60 -2.81 -23.51
N TYR A 94 -4.52 -3.60 -23.60
CA TYR A 94 -3.79 -3.77 -24.85
C TYR A 94 -4.52 -4.68 -25.84
N PHE A 95 -4.92 -5.88 -25.40
CA PHE A 95 -5.54 -6.88 -26.28
C PHE A 95 -7.04 -6.65 -26.50
N GLY A 96 -7.76 -6.08 -25.52
CA GLY A 96 -9.19 -5.79 -25.66
C GLY A 96 -10.05 -7.06 -25.80
N GLY A 97 -11.26 -6.88 -26.34
CA GLY A 97 -12.15 -7.98 -26.72
C GLY A 97 -12.61 -8.86 -25.55
N TRP A 98 -12.64 -10.18 -25.77
CA TRP A 98 -13.12 -11.14 -24.76
C TRP A 98 -12.19 -11.23 -23.54
N LEU A 99 -10.87 -11.05 -23.73
CA LEU A 99 -9.89 -11.08 -22.64
C LEU A 99 -10.17 -9.93 -21.67
N ASP A 100 -10.39 -8.74 -22.23
CA ASP A 100 -10.75 -7.56 -21.48
C ASP A 100 -12.03 -7.74 -20.68
N GLN A 101 -13.09 -8.22 -21.34
CA GLN A 101 -14.38 -8.48 -20.69
C GLN A 101 -14.24 -9.49 -19.55
N THR A 102 -13.48 -10.56 -19.73
CA THR A 102 -13.31 -11.62 -18.72
C THR A 102 -12.53 -11.11 -17.51
N LEU A 103 -11.40 -10.44 -17.74
CA LEU A 103 -10.56 -9.89 -16.67
C LEU A 103 -11.30 -8.80 -15.89
N MET A 104 -11.97 -7.88 -16.59
CA MET A 104 -12.72 -6.80 -15.94
C MET A 104 -13.96 -7.34 -15.22
N ARG A 105 -14.58 -8.43 -15.70
CA ARG A 105 -15.66 -9.07 -14.96
C ARG A 105 -15.18 -9.63 -13.62
N GLY A 106 -13.99 -10.23 -13.56
CA GLY A 106 -13.38 -10.67 -12.30
C GLY A 106 -13.13 -9.50 -11.35
N VAL A 107 -12.62 -8.39 -11.87
CA VAL A 107 -12.45 -7.14 -11.11
C VAL A 107 -13.79 -6.61 -10.57
N ASP A 108 -14.83 -6.60 -11.39
CA ASP A 108 -16.15 -6.11 -11.00
C ASP A 108 -16.80 -6.97 -9.92
N ILE A 109 -16.61 -8.29 -9.96
CA ILE A 109 -17.06 -9.21 -8.92
C ILE A 109 -16.38 -8.90 -7.59
N LEU A 110 -15.06 -8.71 -7.58
CA LEU A 110 -14.33 -8.39 -6.35
C LEU A 110 -14.76 -7.04 -5.76
N LEU A 111 -15.00 -6.04 -6.61
CA LEU A 111 -15.41 -4.71 -6.19
C LEU A 111 -16.88 -4.60 -5.77
N ALA A 112 -17.69 -5.63 -6.02
CA ALA A 112 -19.03 -5.73 -5.45
C ALA A 112 -18.99 -6.00 -3.94
N PHE A 113 -17.88 -6.53 -3.41
CA PHE A 113 -17.71 -6.77 -1.98
C PHE A 113 -17.09 -5.55 -1.29
N PRO A 114 -17.60 -5.14 -0.11
CA PRO A 114 -16.94 -4.12 0.69
C PRO A 114 -15.56 -4.60 1.12
N GLY A 115 -14.51 -3.86 0.73
CA GLY A 115 -13.16 -4.41 0.78
C GLY A 115 -12.65 -4.75 2.18
N ILE A 116 -13.01 -3.94 3.17
CA ILE A 116 -12.65 -4.20 4.57
C ILE A 116 -13.35 -5.43 5.14
N LEU A 117 -14.60 -5.72 4.72
CA LEU A 117 -15.33 -6.89 5.19
C LEU A 117 -14.68 -8.17 4.67
N LEU A 118 -14.23 -8.16 3.43
CA LEU A 118 -13.52 -9.30 2.85
C LEU A 118 -12.15 -9.49 3.53
N ALA A 119 -11.45 -8.40 3.85
CA ALA A 119 -10.21 -8.48 4.61
C ALA A 119 -10.41 -9.08 6.00
N ILE A 120 -11.43 -8.64 6.74
CA ILE A 120 -11.82 -9.20 8.04
C ILE A 120 -12.16 -10.69 7.94
N ALA A 121 -12.98 -11.08 6.97
CA ALA A 121 -13.36 -12.48 6.79
C ALA A 121 -12.14 -13.35 6.47
N PHE A 122 -11.22 -12.85 5.66
CA PHE A 122 -10.01 -13.56 5.27
C PHE A 122 -9.03 -13.73 6.45
N THR A 123 -8.77 -12.66 7.22
CA THR A 123 -7.90 -12.72 8.40
C THR A 123 -8.51 -13.53 9.53
N ALA A 124 -9.84 -13.50 9.71
CA ALA A 124 -10.53 -14.34 10.69
C ALA A 124 -10.37 -15.85 10.42
N VAL A 125 -10.27 -16.25 9.16
CA VAL A 125 -10.06 -17.65 8.77
C VAL A 125 -8.61 -18.08 8.91
N LEU A 126 -7.66 -17.24 8.51
CA LEU A 126 -6.23 -17.57 8.55
C LEU A 126 -5.60 -17.37 9.94
N GLY A 127 -6.25 -16.59 10.81
CA GLY A 127 -5.73 -16.19 12.11
C GLY A 127 -4.84 -14.94 12.04
N PRO A 128 -4.36 -14.46 13.20
CA PRO A 128 -3.53 -13.27 13.28
C PRO A 128 -2.18 -13.47 12.59
N GLY A 129 -1.69 -12.45 11.90
CA GLY A 129 -0.41 -12.51 11.17
C GLY A 129 -0.18 -11.32 10.24
N LEU A 130 1.05 -10.82 10.19
CA LEU A 130 1.47 -9.75 9.26
C LEU A 130 1.23 -10.11 7.80
N ASP A 131 1.64 -11.32 7.45
CA ASP A 131 1.49 -11.92 6.14
C ASP A 131 0.01 -12.10 5.78
N HIS A 132 -0.82 -12.58 6.71
CA HIS A 132 -2.25 -12.71 6.50
C HIS A 132 -2.93 -11.36 6.22
N VAL A 133 -2.57 -10.30 6.96
CA VAL A 133 -3.06 -8.94 6.72
C VAL A 133 -2.64 -8.44 5.34
N ILE A 134 -1.37 -8.61 4.96
CA ILE A 134 -0.88 -8.19 3.63
C ILE A 134 -1.64 -8.92 2.52
N LEU A 135 -1.80 -10.25 2.63
CA LEU A 135 -2.55 -11.05 1.66
C LEU A 135 -4.02 -10.61 1.56
N ALA A 136 -4.66 -10.34 2.70
CA ALA A 136 -6.03 -9.87 2.77
C ALA A 136 -6.22 -8.52 2.04
N LEU A 137 -5.31 -7.57 2.28
CA LEU A 137 -5.35 -6.26 1.63
C LEU A 137 -5.03 -6.35 0.13
N CYS A 138 -4.10 -7.23 -0.25
CA CYS A 138 -3.76 -7.49 -1.64
C CYS A 138 -4.93 -8.06 -2.44
N LEU A 139 -5.79 -8.89 -1.83
CA LEU A 139 -6.87 -9.61 -2.52
C LEU A 139 -7.77 -8.67 -3.34
N ILE A 140 -8.01 -7.47 -2.85
CA ILE A 140 -8.79 -6.43 -3.55
C ILE A 140 -7.90 -5.29 -4.04
N GLY A 141 -6.79 -4.98 -3.36
CA GLY A 141 -5.96 -3.82 -3.66
C GLY A 141 -5.51 -3.70 -5.12
N TRP A 142 -5.25 -4.83 -5.79
CA TRP A 142 -4.82 -4.84 -7.20
C TRP A 142 -5.88 -4.37 -8.19
N THR A 143 -7.17 -4.48 -7.85
CA THR A 143 -8.29 -4.18 -8.76
C THR A 143 -8.35 -2.72 -9.19
N GLY A 144 -8.05 -1.79 -8.27
CA GLY A 144 -7.96 -0.36 -8.57
C GLY A 144 -6.82 -0.04 -9.54
N TYR A 145 -5.65 -0.63 -9.31
CA TYR A 145 -4.50 -0.51 -10.22
C TYR A 145 -4.81 -1.10 -11.60
N ALA A 146 -5.48 -2.26 -11.66
CA ALA A 146 -5.86 -2.88 -12.94
C ALA A 146 -6.76 -1.98 -13.79
N ARG A 147 -7.77 -1.34 -13.18
CA ARG A 147 -8.66 -0.40 -13.88
C ARG A 147 -7.92 0.84 -14.37
N LEU A 148 -7.06 1.42 -13.52
CA LEU A 148 -6.26 2.59 -13.88
C LEU A 148 -5.35 2.28 -15.08
N VAL A 149 -4.55 1.21 -14.97
CA VAL A 149 -3.62 0.79 -16.04
C VAL A 149 -4.37 0.48 -17.33
N ARG A 150 -5.50 -0.22 -17.24
CA ARG A 150 -6.36 -0.48 -18.41
C ARG A 150 -6.81 0.82 -19.07
N GLY A 151 -7.35 1.77 -18.29
CA GLY A 151 -7.85 3.05 -18.80
C GLY A 151 -6.75 3.85 -19.50
N GLU A 152 -5.59 3.95 -18.88
CA GLU A 152 -4.43 4.65 -19.46
C GLU A 152 -3.93 3.96 -20.74
N ILE A 153 -3.88 2.62 -20.78
CA ILE A 153 -3.46 1.89 -21.99
C ILE A 153 -4.45 2.06 -23.13
N LEU A 154 -5.75 2.09 -22.85
CA LEU A 154 -6.76 2.35 -23.87
C LEU A 154 -6.56 3.71 -24.54
N SER A 155 -6.10 4.71 -23.80
CA SER A 155 -5.76 6.04 -24.32
C SER A 155 -4.40 6.06 -25.04
N LEU A 156 -3.34 5.56 -24.38
CA LEU A 156 -1.98 5.60 -24.90
C LEU A 156 -1.79 4.78 -26.18
N LYS A 157 -2.48 3.64 -26.30
CA LYS A 157 -2.31 2.75 -27.45
C LYS A 157 -2.75 3.36 -28.79
N GLU A 158 -3.58 4.40 -28.74
CA GLU A 158 -4.07 5.12 -29.91
C GLU A 158 -3.17 6.29 -30.33
N GLN A 159 -2.09 6.57 -29.58
CA GLN A 159 -1.17 7.65 -29.92
C GLN A 159 -0.23 7.30 -31.09
N ASP A 160 0.14 8.31 -31.88
CA ASP A 160 0.93 8.17 -33.11
C ASP A 160 2.25 7.41 -32.92
N PHE A 161 2.94 7.63 -31.80
CA PHE A 161 4.21 6.96 -31.54
C PHE A 161 4.05 5.44 -31.30
N ILE A 162 2.90 5.01 -30.77
CA ILE A 162 2.58 3.59 -30.62
C ILE A 162 2.20 2.99 -31.97
N GLN A 163 1.41 3.71 -32.78
CA GLN A 163 1.04 3.25 -34.12
C GLN A 163 2.28 3.12 -35.02
N ALA A 164 3.20 4.08 -34.95
CA ALA A 164 4.50 4.03 -35.64
C ALA A 164 5.34 2.82 -35.18
N ALA A 165 5.43 2.57 -33.87
CA ALA A 165 6.15 1.42 -33.34
C ALA A 165 5.58 0.09 -33.87
N ARG A 166 4.25 -0.02 -33.98
CA ARG A 166 3.57 -1.19 -34.57
C ARG A 166 3.82 -1.30 -36.08
N ALA A 167 3.80 -0.19 -36.81
CA ALA A 167 4.05 -0.17 -38.26
C ALA A 167 5.47 -0.65 -38.62
N VAL A 168 6.44 -0.40 -37.74
CA VAL A 168 7.83 -0.90 -37.88
C VAL A 168 7.97 -2.37 -37.45
N GLY A 169 6.89 -3.01 -36.98
CA GLY A 169 6.87 -4.45 -36.64
C GLY A 169 7.28 -4.77 -35.20
N CYS A 170 7.20 -3.82 -34.26
CA CYS A 170 7.45 -4.12 -32.84
C CYS A 170 6.44 -5.13 -32.30
N SER A 171 6.94 -6.17 -31.61
CA SER A 171 6.07 -7.16 -30.98
C SER A 171 5.21 -6.54 -29.85
N PRO A 172 4.01 -7.09 -29.57
CA PRO A 172 3.15 -6.60 -28.49
C PRO A 172 3.85 -6.45 -27.14
N ALA A 173 4.65 -7.44 -26.74
CA ALA A 173 5.40 -7.41 -25.48
C ALA A 173 6.40 -6.24 -25.45
N ARG A 174 7.07 -5.96 -26.59
CA ARG A 174 7.99 -4.82 -26.71
C ARG A 174 7.24 -3.49 -26.61
N VAL A 175 6.09 -3.38 -27.28
CA VAL A 175 5.25 -2.18 -27.20
C VAL A 175 4.79 -1.91 -25.77
N ILE A 176 4.32 -2.94 -25.06
CA ILE A 176 3.89 -2.81 -23.67
C ILE A 176 5.08 -2.40 -22.78
N ALA A 177 6.18 -3.15 -22.81
CA ALA A 177 7.28 -2.96 -21.88
C ALA A 177 8.10 -1.68 -22.12
N LEU A 178 8.33 -1.29 -23.37
CA LEU A 178 9.21 -0.16 -23.71
C LEU A 178 8.48 1.13 -24.06
N HIS A 179 7.20 1.06 -24.43
CA HIS A 179 6.46 2.25 -24.85
C HIS A 179 5.27 2.56 -23.95
N LEU A 180 4.47 1.57 -23.54
CA LEU A 180 3.33 1.84 -22.68
C LEU A 180 3.74 1.99 -21.21
N ILE A 181 4.34 0.97 -20.61
CA ILE A 181 4.69 0.95 -19.17
C ILE A 181 5.46 2.20 -18.72
N PRO A 182 6.50 2.67 -19.43
CA PRO A 182 7.21 3.89 -19.03
C PRO A 182 6.32 5.14 -19.00
N ASN A 183 5.33 5.23 -19.89
CA ASN A 183 4.36 6.34 -19.93
C ASN A 183 3.24 6.21 -18.87
N LEU A 184 3.06 5.02 -18.29
CA LEU A 184 2.09 4.76 -17.21
C LEU A 184 2.64 5.06 -15.82
N LEU A 185 3.97 5.17 -15.67
CA LEU A 185 4.60 5.37 -14.37
C LEU A 185 4.09 6.61 -13.61
N PRO A 186 3.90 7.79 -14.24
CA PRO A 186 3.43 8.97 -13.51
C PRO A 186 2.08 8.79 -12.81
N PRO A 187 0.97 8.40 -13.48
CA PRO A 187 -0.30 8.16 -12.80
C PRO A 187 -0.24 6.97 -11.83
N LEU A 188 0.60 5.96 -12.12
CA LEU A 188 0.80 4.83 -11.21
C LEU A 188 1.44 5.23 -9.88
N PHE A 189 2.45 6.10 -9.88
CA PHE A 189 3.08 6.57 -8.64
C PHE A 189 2.14 7.45 -7.80
N ILE A 190 1.30 8.24 -8.47
CA ILE A 190 0.24 9.01 -7.78
C ILE A 190 -0.73 8.03 -7.10
N GLN A 191 -1.22 7.02 -7.84
CA GLN A 191 -2.11 6.00 -7.28
C GLN A 191 -1.45 5.16 -6.18
N ALA A 192 -0.15 4.86 -6.31
CA ALA A 192 0.63 4.17 -5.29
C ALA A 192 0.62 4.93 -3.95
N THR A 193 0.64 6.26 -4.00
CA THR A 193 0.62 7.11 -2.81
C THR A 193 -0.73 7.01 -2.09
N PHE A 194 -1.84 7.06 -2.82
CA PHE A 194 -3.18 6.85 -2.25
C PHE A 194 -3.36 5.42 -1.73
N GLY A 195 -2.84 4.42 -2.46
CA GLY A 195 -2.86 3.02 -2.04
C GLY A 195 -2.08 2.79 -0.75
N LEU A 196 -0.94 3.45 -0.56
CA LEU A 196 -0.14 3.35 0.65
C LEU A 196 -0.92 3.85 1.87
N ALA A 197 -1.54 5.03 1.76
CA ALA A 197 -2.37 5.60 2.82
C ALA A 197 -3.58 4.71 3.14
N ALA A 198 -4.25 4.16 2.12
CA ALA A 198 -5.38 3.26 2.29
C ALA A 198 -4.97 1.96 2.97
N ALA A 199 -3.84 1.36 2.59
CA ALA A 199 -3.34 0.12 3.16
C ALA A 199 -2.95 0.29 4.65
N ILE A 200 -2.24 1.37 4.99
CA ILE A 200 -1.89 1.69 6.38
C ILE A 200 -3.15 1.90 7.24
N THR A 201 -4.14 2.63 6.70
CA THR A 201 -5.40 2.89 7.42
C THR A 201 -6.19 1.59 7.65
N ALA A 202 -6.23 0.71 6.65
CA ALA A 202 -6.90 -0.58 6.75
C ALA A 202 -6.18 -1.53 7.73
N GLU A 203 -4.84 -1.56 7.72
CA GLU A 203 -4.02 -2.32 8.68
C GLU A 203 -4.30 -1.89 10.11
N GLY A 204 -4.24 -0.58 10.39
CA GLY A 204 -4.57 -0.03 11.71
C GLY A 204 -6.00 -0.35 12.14
N SER A 205 -6.96 -0.34 11.20
CA SER A 205 -8.36 -0.70 11.47
C SER A 205 -8.51 -2.19 11.84
N LEU A 206 -7.82 -3.09 11.14
CA LEU A 206 -7.79 -4.52 11.45
C LEU A 206 -7.11 -4.79 12.80
N SER A 207 -6.01 -4.10 13.08
CA SER A 207 -5.30 -4.18 14.36
C SER A 207 -6.19 -3.73 15.53
N PHE A 208 -6.93 -2.64 15.35
CA PHE A 208 -7.91 -2.18 16.35
C PHE A 208 -9.02 -3.20 16.60
N LEU A 209 -9.43 -3.96 15.58
CA LEU A 209 -10.41 -5.04 15.69
C LEU A 209 -9.83 -6.35 16.24
N GLY A 210 -8.54 -6.40 16.57
CA GLY A 210 -7.85 -7.60 17.08
C GLY A 210 -7.55 -8.65 16.01
N LEU A 211 -7.65 -8.27 14.73
CA LEU A 211 -7.41 -9.13 13.56
C LEU A 211 -6.10 -8.79 12.85
N GLY A 212 -5.36 -7.83 13.39
CA GLY A 212 -4.08 -7.39 12.86
C GLY A 212 -2.91 -8.23 13.37
N VAL A 213 -1.75 -7.61 13.33
CA VAL A 213 -0.50 -8.16 13.83
C VAL A 213 -0.55 -8.23 15.34
N GLU A 214 -0.09 -9.34 15.93
CA GLU A 214 0.09 -9.38 17.37
C GLU A 214 1.09 -8.28 17.76
N PRO A 215 0.65 -7.30 18.56
CA PRO A 215 1.48 -6.14 18.79
C PRO A 215 2.74 -6.54 19.56
N PRO A 216 3.89 -5.91 19.27
CA PRO A 216 4.88 -5.71 20.30
C PRO A 216 4.23 -4.98 21.52
#